data_AF-A0A1F8XGU1-F1
#
_entry.id   AF-A0A1F8XGU1-F1
#
_cell.length_a   1.000
_cell.length_b   1.000
_cell.length_c   1.000
_cell.angle_alpha   90.00
_cell.angle_beta   90.00
_cell.angle_gamma   90.00
#
_symmetry.space_group_name_H-M   'P 1'
#
loop_
_entity.id
_entity.type
_entity.pdbx_description
1 polymer ?
#
loop_
_entity_poly.entity_id
_entity_poly.type
_entity_poly.pdbx_seq_one_letter_code
_entity_poly.pdbx_strand_id
1 'polypeptide(L)'
;MRMILPPLKERRLVDRYLASFFRDYRPSAFKKAISSLSRFYHLKMPKVEWFEYLDWGKTAGKTYENGQIYLVHPENWKRGRKYNSERSWINTAYHEIGHYVFWADAESKADKFAFRMVRGLNNHK
;
A
#
# COMPACT_ATOMS: atom_id res chain seq x y z
N MET A 1 -0.15 -16.03 2.18
CA MET A 1 0.61 -15.69 3.40
C MET A 1 -0.11 -14.57 4.12
N ARG A 2 -0.30 -14.62 5.44
CA ARG A 2 -0.98 -13.54 6.17
C ARG A 2 0.01 -12.39 6.41
N MET A 3 -0.31 -11.20 5.93
CA MET A 3 0.49 -10.00 6.21
C MET A 3 0.30 -9.62 7.68
N ILE A 4 1.41 -9.36 8.38
CA ILE A 4 1.36 -8.79 9.73
C ILE A 4 0.93 -7.34 9.56
N LEU A 5 -0.13 -6.91 10.23
CA LEU A 5 -0.62 -5.53 10.14
C LEU A 5 -0.13 -4.70 11.32
N PRO A 6 0.05 -3.38 11.14
CA PRO A 6 0.32 -2.48 12.25
C PRO A 6 -0.79 -2.54 13.32
N PRO A 7 -0.48 -2.25 14.59
CA PRO A 7 -1.47 -2.11 15.65
C PRO A 7 -2.62 -1.17 15.25
N LEU A 8 -3.82 -1.42 15.78
CA LEU A 8 -5.01 -0.64 15.42
C LEU A 8 -4.82 0.87 15.65
N LYS A 9 -4.10 1.26 16.72
CA LYS A 9 -3.77 2.66 17.01
C LYS A 9 -2.97 3.32 15.88
N GLU A 10 -1.97 2.63 15.34
CA GLU A 10 -1.16 3.12 14.22
C GLU A 10 -1.98 3.18 12.94
N ARG A 11 -2.79 2.15 12.66
CA ARG A 11 -3.70 2.15 11.49
C ARG A 11 -4.67 3.32 11.51
N ARG A 12 -5.26 3.65 12.67
CA ARG A 12 -6.12 4.83 12.84
C ARG A 12 -5.36 6.14 12.59
N LEU A 13 -4.10 6.22 13.00
CA LEU A 13 -3.27 7.41 12.77
C LEU A 13 -2.95 7.58 11.27
N VAL A 14 -2.54 6.50 10.60
CA VAL A 14 -2.29 6.47 9.16
C VAL A 14 -3.55 6.85 8.39
N ASP A 15 -4.70 6.29 8.74
CA ASP A 15 -5.99 6.59 8.10
C ASP A 15 -6.36 8.08 8.23
N ARG A 16 -6.17 8.69 9.41
CA ARG A 16 -6.36 10.14 9.60
C ARG A 16 -5.41 10.99 8.76
N TYR A 17 -4.15 10.57 8.61
CA TYR A 17 -3.20 11.29 7.76
C TYR A 17 -3.59 11.22 6.28
N LEU A 18 -4.03 10.05 5.81
CA LEU A 18 -4.52 9.88 4.44
C LEU A 18 -5.81 10.68 4.20
N ALA A 19 -6.74 10.68 5.16
CA ALA A 19 -7.95 11.50 5.11
C ALA A 19 -7.62 12.99 5.07
N SER A 20 -6.68 13.46 5.90
CA SER A 20 -6.25 14.87 5.88
C SER A 20 -5.56 15.25 4.57
N PHE A 21 -4.76 14.34 3.99
CA PHE A 21 -4.22 14.56 2.65
C PHE A 21 -5.31 14.61 1.59
N PHE A 22 -6.30 13.71 1.65
CA PHE A 22 -7.41 13.69 0.70
C PHE A 22 -8.26 14.95 0.78
N ARG A 23 -8.65 15.40 1.97
CA ARG A 23 -9.54 16.55 2.16
C ARG A 23 -8.85 17.87 1.87
N ASP A 24 -7.69 18.09 2.48
CA ASP A 24 -7.07 19.41 2.59
C ASP A 24 -5.81 19.55 1.73
N TYR A 25 -5.48 18.55 0.92
CA TYR A 25 -4.23 18.47 0.16
C TYR A 25 -2.99 18.83 0.99
N ARG A 26 -2.71 18.02 2.01
CA ARG A 26 -1.52 18.14 2.87
C ARG A 26 -0.45 17.08 2.53
N PRO A 27 0.48 17.32 1.58
CA PRO A 27 1.49 16.34 1.18
C PRO A 27 2.33 15.78 2.36
N SER A 28 2.55 16.61 3.38
CA SER A 28 3.24 16.20 4.60
C SER A 28 2.49 15.13 5.39
N ALA A 29 1.15 15.15 5.37
CA ALA A 29 0.33 14.12 6.00
C ALA A 29 0.46 12.80 5.23
N PHE A 30 0.41 12.83 3.89
CA PHE A 30 0.66 11.65 3.07
C PHE A 30 2.06 11.05 3.35
N LYS A 31 3.10 11.89 3.34
CA LYS A 31 4.47 11.44 3.66
C LYS A 31 4.57 10.79 5.03
N LYS A 32 3.89 11.33 6.05
CA LYS A 32 3.82 10.73 7.40
C LYS A 32 3.11 9.37 7.40
N ALA A 33 1.99 9.25 6.69
CA ALA A 33 1.26 7.99 6.55
C ALA A 33 2.15 6.89 5.95
N ILE A 34 2.76 7.18 4.79
CA ILE A 34 3.63 6.23 4.10
C ILE A 34 4.88 5.91 4.93
N SER A 35 5.52 6.92 5.53
CA SER A 35 6.69 6.70 6.39
C SER A 35 6.39 5.81 7.59
N SER A 36 5.21 5.95 8.20
CA SER A 36 4.78 5.09 9.30
C SER A 36 4.65 3.63 8.84
N LEU A 37 4.06 3.39 7.67
CA LEU A 37 3.91 2.04 7.12
C LEU A 37 5.25 1.45 6.70
N SER A 38 6.07 2.20 5.96
CA SER A 38 7.42 1.78 5.56
C SER A 38 8.26 1.41 6.78
N ARG A 39 8.22 2.21 7.85
CA ARG A 39 8.95 1.91 9.10
C ARG A 39 8.47 0.61 9.74
N PHE A 40 7.16 0.40 9.84
CA PHE A 40 6.59 -0.81 10.42
C PHE A 40 7.05 -2.09 9.71
N TYR A 41 7.14 -2.03 8.37
CA TYR A 41 7.58 -3.16 7.55
C TYR A 41 9.10 -3.21 7.30
N HIS A 42 9.88 -2.30 7.89
CA HIS A 42 11.33 -2.16 7.64
C HIS A 42 11.69 -1.95 6.15
N LEU A 43 10.81 -1.26 5.42
CA LEU A 43 10.98 -0.98 3.99
C LEU A 43 11.48 0.45 3.77
N LYS A 44 12.10 0.67 2.60
CA LYS A 44 12.35 2.02 2.11
C LYS A 44 11.03 2.75 1.85
N MET A 45 11.11 4.07 1.71
CA MET A 45 9.97 4.86 1.24
C MET A 45 9.71 4.51 -0.23
N PRO A 46 8.49 4.13 -0.63
CA PRO A 46 8.15 3.94 -2.03
C PRO A 46 8.18 5.28 -2.79
N LYS A 47 8.46 5.22 -4.08
CA LYS A 47 8.36 6.39 -4.97
C LYS A 47 6.91 6.51 -5.45
N VAL A 48 6.18 7.51 -4.95
CA VAL A 48 4.79 7.75 -5.34
C VAL A 48 4.71 8.83 -6.40
N GLU A 49 4.03 8.54 -7.51
CA GLU A 49 3.74 9.49 -8.58
C GLU A 49 2.24 9.68 -8.74
N TRP A 50 1.85 10.94 -8.97
CA TRP A 50 0.46 11.37 -9.00
C TRP A 50 0.00 11.57 -10.44
N PHE A 51 -1.17 11.00 -10.76
CA PHE A 51 -1.76 11.08 -12.09
C PHE A 51 -3.13 11.76 -12.04
N GLU A 52 -3.51 12.39 -13.15
CA GLU A 52 -4.84 12.99 -13.29
C GLU A 52 -5.92 11.94 -13.49
N TYR A 53 -5.63 10.96 -14.34
CA TYR A 53 -6.42 9.78 -14.58
C TYR A 53 -5.47 8.64 -14.97
N LEU A 54 -5.87 7.41 -14.69
CA LEU A 54 -5.18 6.22 -15.17
C LEU A 54 -6.06 5.61 -16.25
N ASP A 55 -5.68 5.79 -17.51
CA ASP A 55 -6.44 5.35 -18.69
C ASP A 55 -6.43 3.81 -18.90
N TRP A 56 -6.01 3.04 -17.89
CA TRP A 56 -5.59 1.65 -18.05
C TRP A 56 -6.76 0.68 -17.91
N GLY A 57 -7.94 1.12 -18.37
CA GLY A 57 -9.15 0.33 -18.50
C GLY A 57 -9.87 -0.01 -17.20
N LYS A 58 -9.18 -0.22 -16.05
CA LYS A 58 -9.82 -0.70 -14.81
C LYS A 58 -9.15 -0.32 -13.48
N THR A 59 -7.96 0.29 -13.46
CA THR A 59 -7.18 0.44 -12.22
C THR A 59 -7.07 1.89 -11.77
N ALA A 60 -7.31 2.11 -10.47
CA ALA A 60 -7.30 3.42 -9.84
C ALA A 60 -5.94 3.74 -9.15
N GLY A 61 -5.04 2.77 -9.18
CA GLY A 61 -3.63 2.83 -8.81
C GLY A 61 -2.86 1.74 -9.54
N LYS A 62 -1.53 1.79 -9.45
CA LYS A 62 -0.67 0.67 -9.86
C LYS A 62 0.65 0.69 -9.11
N THR A 63 1.09 -0.47 -8.68
CA THR A 63 2.41 -0.66 -8.07
C THR A 63 3.29 -1.51 -8.97
N TYR A 64 4.54 -1.10 -9.11
CA TYR A 64 5.55 -1.78 -9.93
C TYR A 64 6.55 -2.52 -9.04
N GLU A 65 7.20 -3.52 -9.62
CA GLU A 65 8.20 -4.36 -8.94
C GLU A 65 9.39 -3.54 -8.44
N ASN A 66 9.72 -2.43 -9.13
CA ASN A 66 10.78 -1.50 -8.75
C ASN A 66 10.44 -0.61 -7.53
N GLY A 67 9.25 -0.78 -6.93
CA GLY A 67 8.80 -0.01 -5.78
C GLY A 67 8.18 1.35 -6.09
N GLN A 68 7.92 1.64 -7.36
CA GLN A 68 7.17 2.81 -7.81
C GLN A 68 5.67 2.55 -7.68
N ILE A 69 4.93 3.57 -7.23
CA ILE A 69 3.48 3.52 -7.04
C ILE A 69 2.85 4.68 -7.79
N TYR A 70 1.94 4.38 -8.70
CA TYR A 70 1.11 5.35 -9.40
C TYR A 70 -0.25 5.43 -8.72
N LEU A 71 -0.66 6.64 -8.38
CA LEU A 71 -1.96 6.90 -7.77
C LEU A 71 -2.65 8.08 -8.47
N VAL A 72 -3.96 7.97 -8.64
CA VAL A 72 -4.76 9.14 -9.03
C VAL A 72 -4.73 10.15 -7.90
N HIS A 73 -4.46 11.41 -8.26
CA HIS A 73 -4.41 12.52 -7.33
C HIS A 73 -5.77 12.72 -6.63
N PRO A 74 -5.83 12.98 -5.31
CA PRO A 74 -7.09 13.19 -4.59
C PRO A 74 -8.04 14.20 -5.23
N GLU A 75 -7.52 15.34 -5.69
CA GLU A 75 -8.34 16.38 -6.33
C GLU A 75 -9.01 15.91 -7.62
N ASN A 76 -8.33 15.07 -8.40
CA ASN A 76 -8.91 14.50 -9.63
C ASN A 76 -9.87 13.36 -9.30
N TRP A 77 -9.57 12.58 -8.26
CA TRP A 77 -10.47 11.57 -7.74
C TRP A 77 -11.82 12.15 -7.32
N LYS A 78 -11.82 13.26 -6.57
CA LYS A 78 -13.06 13.95 -6.14
C LYS A 78 -13.97 14.33 -7.32
N ARG A 79 -13.39 14.55 -8.51
CA ARG A 79 -14.10 14.92 -9.75
C ARG A 79 -14.53 13.70 -10.57
N GLY A 80 -14.15 12.48 -10.17
CA GLY A 80 -14.49 11.24 -10.85
C GLY A 80 -15.99 10.93 -10.84
N ARG A 81 -16.49 10.25 -11.87
CA ARG A 81 -17.90 9.81 -11.95
C ARG A 81 -18.15 8.49 -11.22
N LYS A 82 -17.21 7.53 -11.32
CA LYS A 82 -17.33 6.17 -10.76
C LYS A 82 -16.65 6.02 -9.40
N TYR A 83 -15.52 6.69 -9.21
CA TYR A 83 -14.74 6.66 -7.99
C TYR A 83 -14.47 8.09 -7.54
N ASN A 84 -15.15 8.52 -6.47
CA ASN A 84 -15.06 9.90 -5.98
C ASN A 84 -15.07 10.04 -4.46
N SER A 85 -15.26 8.94 -3.73
CA SER A 85 -15.29 8.98 -2.28
C SER A 85 -13.88 8.89 -1.68
N GLU A 86 -13.68 9.59 -0.57
CA GLU A 86 -12.49 9.50 0.27
C GLU A 86 -12.18 8.06 0.66
N ARG A 87 -13.21 7.30 1.08
CA ARG A 87 -13.00 5.93 1.53
C ARG A 87 -12.48 5.03 0.42
N SER A 88 -13.00 5.20 -0.80
CA SER A 88 -12.53 4.44 -1.96
C SER A 88 -11.09 4.80 -2.30
N TRP A 89 -10.75 6.10 -2.28
CA TRP A 89 -9.37 6.56 -2.54
C TRP A 89 -8.37 6.02 -1.51
N ILE A 90 -8.70 6.13 -0.22
CA ILE A 90 -7.86 5.62 0.88
C ILE A 90 -7.68 4.10 0.73
N ASN A 91 -8.74 3.37 0.38
CA ASN A 91 -8.67 1.93 0.13
C ASN A 91 -7.75 1.61 -1.05
N THR A 92 -7.82 2.37 -2.15
CA THR A 92 -6.88 2.24 -3.28
C THR A 92 -5.45 2.51 -2.85
N ALA A 93 -5.20 3.57 -2.07
CA ALA A 93 -3.86 3.84 -1.55
C ALA A 93 -3.33 2.67 -0.71
N TYR A 94 -4.14 2.11 0.20
CA TYR A 94 -3.77 0.92 0.96
C TYR A 94 -3.53 -0.31 0.08
N HIS A 95 -4.33 -0.50 -0.96
CA HIS A 95 -4.19 -1.60 -1.91
C HIS A 95 -2.82 -1.56 -2.59
N GLU A 96 -2.45 -0.39 -3.14
CA GLU A 96 -1.16 -0.21 -3.80
C GLU A 96 0.03 -0.31 -2.82
N ILE A 97 -0.09 0.29 -1.62
CA ILE A 97 0.95 0.12 -0.60
C ILE A 97 1.07 -1.36 -0.17
N GLY A 98 -0.05 -2.08 -0.12
CA GLY A 98 -0.07 -3.52 0.13
C GLY A 98 0.70 -4.30 -0.94
N HIS A 99 0.50 -3.95 -2.22
CA HIS A 99 1.33 -4.48 -3.29
C HIS A 99 2.81 -4.17 -3.07
N TYR A 100 3.16 -2.92 -2.76
CA TYR A 100 4.55 -2.54 -2.51
C TYR A 100 5.18 -3.37 -1.40
N VAL A 101 4.50 -3.51 -0.25
CA VAL A 101 4.97 -4.34 0.86
C VAL A 101 5.16 -5.79 0.40
N PHE A 102 4.24 -6.29 -0.43
CA PHE A 102 4.37 -7.63 -0.95
C PHE A 102 5.54 -7.81 -1.92
N TRP A 103 5.84 -6.84 -2.77
CA TRP A 103 6.96 -6.91 -3.70
C TRP A 103 8.31 -6.73 -2.99
N ALA A 104 8.39 -5.78 -2.07
CA ALA A 104 9.63 -5.41 -1.39
C ALA A 104 10.08 -6.43 -0.31
N ASP A 105 9.17 -7.27 0.18
CA ASP A 105 9.47 -8.34 1.16
C ASP A 105 9.54 -9.74 0.49
N ALA A 106 10.18 -9.82 -0.69
CA ALA A 106 10.27 -11.07 -1.45
C ALA A 106 11.08 -12.15 -0.69
N GLU A 107 12.20 -11.78 -0.09
CA GLU A 107 13.13 -12.72 0.58
C GLU A 107 12.48 -13.38 1.80
N SER A 108 11.92 -12.60 2.73
CA SER A 108 11.26 -13.16 3.93
C SER A 108 10.06 -14.04 3.57
N LYS A 109 9.42 -13.81 2.42
CA LYS A 109 8.36 -14.68 1.90
C LYS A 109 8.92 -15.96 1.30
N ALA A 110 10.01 -15.88 0.54
CA ALA A 110 10.70 -17.03 -0.02
C ALA A 110 11.16 -17.97 1.11
N ASP A 111 11.76 -17.42 2.17
CA ASP A 111 12.16 -18.17 3.36
C ASP A 111 10.98 -18.85 4.06
N LYS A 112 9.89 -18.10 4.31
CA LYS A 112 8.68 -18.65 4.94
C LYS A 112 8.02 -19.71 4.06
N PHE A 113 8.06 -19.53 2.74
CA PHE A 113 7.56 -20.50 1.78
C PHE A 113 8.41 -21.77 1.84
N ALA A 114 9.73 -21.66 1.68
CA ALA A 114 10.67 -22.78 1.75
C ALA A 114 10.55 -23.55 3.07
N PHE A 115 10.56 -22.85 4.21
CA PHE A 115 10.39 -23.44 5.52
C PHE A 115 9.08 -24.24 5.64
N ARG A 116 7.97 -23.70 5.13
CA ARG A 116 6.66 -24.37 5.17
C ARG A 116 6.58 -25.57 4.22
N MET A 117 7.24 -25.49 3.07
CA MET A 117 7.31 -26.61 2.13
C MET A 117 8.08 -27.79 2.72
N VAL A 118 9.15 -27.54 3.47
CA VAL A 118 9.96 -28.59 4.11
C VAL A 118 9.34 -29.11 5.41
N ARG A 119 8.67 -28.25 6.18
CA ARG A 119 8.10 -28.61 7.48
C ARG A 119 7.04 -29.71 7.34
N GLY A 120 7.27 -30.85 7.99
CA GLY A 120 6.33 -31.99 8.03
C GLY A 120 6.63 -33.10 7.01
N LEU A 121 7.54 -32.87 6.06
CA LEU A 121 8.01 -33.90 5.12
C LEU A 121 9.08 -34.83 5.73
N ASN A 122 9.65 -34.47 6.88
CA ASN A 122 10.67 -35.26 7.58
C ASN A 122 10.11 -36.44 8.41
N ASN A 123 8.84 -36.81 8.24
CA ASN A 123 8.23 -37.98 8.89
C ASN A 123 8.30 -39.26 8.03
N HIS A 124 9.12 -39.30 6.98
CA HIS A 124 9.45 -40.55 6.29
C HIS A 124 10.58 -41.28 7.02
N LYS A 125 10.22 -41.99 8.09
CA LYS A 125 10.97 -43.14 8.63
C LYS A 125 10.00 -44.25 8.93
#